data_AF-A0A8S0G442-F1
#
_entry.id   AF-A0A8S0G442-F1
#
_cell.length_a   1.000
_cell.length_b   1.000
_cell.length_c   1.000
_cell.angle_alpha   90.00
_cell.angle_beta   90.00
_cell.angle_gamma   90.00
#
_symmetry.space_group_name_H-M   'P 1'
#
loop_
_entity.id
_entity.type
_entity.pdbx_description
1 polymer ?
#
loop_
_entity_poly.entity_id
_entity_poly.type
_entity_poly.pdbx_seq_one_letter_code
_entity_poly.pdbx_strand_id
1 'polypeptide(L)'
;MCEGGGQRGIFTAGVLDEFMRAQFNPFDLYLGTSAGAQNLSAFICNQPGYARKVIMRYTTKREFFDPLRFVRGGNLIDLDWLVEATASQMPLQMDTAARLFDSGKSFYMCACRQDDYAPNYFLPTKQNWLDVIRASSAIPGFYRSGVSRARST
;
A
#
# COMPACT_ATOMS: atom_id res chain seq x y z
N MET A 1 8.51 4.80 -10.36
CA MET A 1 8.75 4.01 -9.13
C MET A 1 8.44 4.88 -7.93
N CYS A 2 7.82 4.33 -6.88
CA CYS A 2 7.53 5.03 -5.63
C CYS A 2 8.06 4.21 -4.44
N GLU A 3 8.88 4.85 -3.61
CA GLU A 3 9.54 4.22 -2.47
C GLU A 3 8.67 4.19 -1.21
N GLY A 4 9.09 3.38 -0.25
CA GLY A 4 8.53 3.37 1.10
C GLY A 4 8.94 4.59 1.93
N GLY A 5 8.39 4.70 3.14
CA GLY A 5 8.71 5.82 4.02
C GLY A 5 7.66 6.15 5.08
N GLY A 6 6.64 5.30 5.23
CA GLY A 6 5.52 5.54 6.14
C GLY A 6 4.86 6.89 5.84
N GLN A 7 4.75 7.75 6.85
CA GLN A 7 4.14 9.07 6.70
C GLN A 7 4.88 10.02 5.75
N ARG A 8 6.18 9.80 5.48
CA ARG A 8 6.92 10.60 4.47
C ARG A 8 6.41 10.38 3.04
N GLY A 9 5.64 9.32 2.82
CA GLY A 9 4.91 9.09 1.57
C GLY A 9 3.90 10.20 1.23
N ILE A 10 3.63 11.15 2.13
CA ILE A 10 2.74 12.28 1.88
C ILE A 10 3.21 13.16 0.72
N PHE A 11 4.53 13.31 0.55
CA PHE A 11 5.08 14.07 -0.57
C PHE A 11 4.74 13.39 -1.91
N THR A 12 5.00 12.07 -2.00
CA THR A 12 4.66 11.26 -3.17
C THR A 12 3.16 11.24 -3.44
N ALA A 13 2.31 11.18 -2.40
CA ALA A 13 0.86 11.28 -2.55
C ALA A 13 0.46 12.61 -3.22
N GLY A 14 1.06 13.73 -2.81
CA GLY A 14 0.81 15.04 -3.43
C GLY A 14 1.25 15.09 -4.90
N VAL A 15 2.42 14.56 -5.24
CA VAL A 15 2.90 14.51 -6.64
C VAL A 15 1.95 13.68 -7.51
N LEU A 16 1.50 12.51 -7.04
CA LEU A 16 0.57 11.66 -7.78
C LEU A 16 -0.84 12.25 -7.88
N ASP A 17 -1.29 12.99 -6.86
CA ASP A 17 -2.54 13.76 -6.93
C ASP A 17 -2.47 14.84 -8.02
N GLU A 18 -1.33 15.54 -8.13
CA GLU A 18 -1.10 16.51 -9.21
C GLU A 18 -1.05 15.86 -10.59
N PHE A 19 -0.47 14.66 -10.71
CA PHE A 19 -0.52 13.89 -11.95
C PHE A 19 -1.95 13.53 -12.36
N MET A 20 -2.79 13.08 -11.43
CA MET A 20 -4.21 12.83 -11.70
C MET A 20 -4.93 14.13 -12.10
N ARG A 21 -4.67 15.25 -11.42
CA ARG A 21 -5.25 16.55 -11.76
C ARG A 21 -4.88 17.00 -13.17
N ALA A 22 -3.63 16.79 -13.58
CA ALA A 22 -3.13 17.12 -14.91
C ALA A 22 -3.49 16.08 -15.99
N GLN A 23 -4.20 14.99 -15.64
CA GLN A 23 -4.45 13.84 -16.51
C GLN A 23 -3.14 13.26 -17.10
N PHE A 24 -2.07 13.32 -16.30
CA PHE A 24 -0.73 12.91 -16.69
C PHE A 24 -0.45 11.49 -16.21
N ASN A 25 -0.55 10.53 -17.12
CA ASN A 25 -0.20 9.13 -16.84
C ASN A 25 0.47 8.45 -18.04
N PRO A 26 1.69 8.87 -18.44
CA PRO A 26 2.41 8.27 -19.56
C PRO A 26 3.13 6.96 -19.20
N PHE A 27 2.92 6.43 -17.98
CA PHE A 27 3.71 5.32 -17.45
C PHE A 27 3.11 3.98 -17.85
N ASP A 28 3.96 3.05 -18.29
CA ASP A 28 3.54 1.66 -18.57
C ASP A 28 3.86 0.70 -17.43
N LEU A 29 4.79 1.09 -16.54
CA LEU A 29 5.23 0.29 -15.41
C LEU A 29 5.22 1.10 -14.12
N TYR A 30 4.52 0.55 -13.13
CA TYR A 30 4.46 1.07 -11.76
C TYR A 30 5.16 0.08 -10.82
N LEU A 31 6.08 0.59 -10.00
CA LEU A 31 6.81 -0.18 -9.00
C LEU A 31 6.67 0.52 -7.66
N GLY A 32 6.11 -0.17 -6.66
CA GLY A 32 5.82 0.39 -5.34
C GLY A 32 6.33 -0.48 -4.20
N THR A 33 6.78 0.15 -3.12
CA THR A 33 7.10 -0.54 -1.85
C THR A 33 6.47 0.21 -0.69
N SER A 34 5.84 -0.48 0.26
CA SER A 34 5.23 0.10 1.47
C SER A 34 4.30 1.29 1.11
N ALA A 35 4.54 2.47 1.69
CA ALA A 35 3.80 3.70 1.37
C ALA A 35 3.77 4.03 -0.14
N GLY A 36 4.83 3.69 -0.89
CA GLY A 36 4.86 3.85 -2.34
C GLY A 36 3.88 2.92 -3.06
N ALA A 37 3.71 1.68 -2.60
CA ALA A 37 2.69 0.77 -3.13
C ALA A 37 1.27 1.26 -2.82
N GLN A 38 1.05 1.81 -1.63
CA GLN A 38 -0.23 2.41 -1.23
C GLN A 38 -0.56 3.64 -2.08
N ASN A 39 0.42 4.52 -2.28
CA ASN A 39 0.27 5.73 -3.09
C ASN A 39 0.00 5.40 -4.57
N LEU A 40 0.74 4.45 -5.15
CA LEU A 40 0.50 3.99 -6.51
C LEU A 40 -0.86 3.31 -6.65
N SER A 41 -1.32 2.58 -5.63
CA SER A 41 -2.67 1.99 -5.64
C SER A 41 -3.76 3.06 -5.75
N ALA A 42 -3.63 4.17 -5.02
CA ALA A 42 -4.55 5.30 -5.14
C ALA A 42 -4.49 5.95 -6.53
N PHE A 43 -3.28 6.11 -7.09
CA PHE A 43 -3.05 6.73 -8.38
C PHE A 43 -3.66 5.92 -9.54
N ILE A 44 -3.38 4.61 -9.63
CA ILE A 44 -3.88 3.76 -10.71
C ILE A 44 -5.36 3.43 -10.59
N CYS A 45 -5.92 3.48 -9.37
CA CYS A 45 -7.37 3.46 -9.16
C CYS A 45 -8.04 4.81 -9.50
N ASN A 46 -7.26 5.83 -9.87
CA ASN A 46 -7.68 7.20 -10.16
C ASN A 46 -8.52 7.82 -9.03
N GLN A 47 -7.99 7.79 -7.81
CA GLN A 47 -8.67 8.32 -6.62
C GLN A 47 -7.88 9.49 -5.99
N PRO A 48 -8.04 10.72 -6.51
CA PRO A 48 -7.39 11.91 -5.97
C PRO A 48 -7.66 12.11 -4.48
N GLY A 49 -6.61 12.42 -3.72
CA GLY A 49 -6.68 12.70 -2.29
C GLY A 49 -6.82 11.47 -1.40
N TYR A 50 -6.94 10.26 -1.97
CA TYR A 50 -7.08 9.01 -1.22
C TYR A 50 -5.86 8.78 -0.32
N ALA A 51 -4.67 8.71 -0.92
CA ALA A 51 -3.42 8.44 -0.22
C ALA A 51 -3.13 9.50 0.85
N ARG A 52 -3.33 10.78 0.51
CA ARG A 52 -3.24 11.89 1.46
C ARG A 52 -4.15 11.70 2.67
N LYS A 53 -5.41 11.29 2.45
CA LYS A 53 -6.39 11.08 3.53
C LYS A 53 -6.00 9.89 4.41
N VAL A 54 -5.52 8.79 3.82
CA VAL A 54 -5.00 7.63 4.57
C VAL A 54 -3.86 8.07 5.49
N ILE A 55 -2.85 8.75 4.94
CA ILE A 55 -1.68 9.20 5.70
C ILE A 55 -2.10 10.17 6.81
N MET A 56 -2.87 11.22 6.51
CA MET A 56 -3.19 12.27 7.48
C MET A 56 -4.22 11.87 8.55
N ARG A 57 -5.10 10.89 8.26
CA ARG A 57 -6.21 10.55 9.15
C ARG A 57 -6.17 9.16 9.76
N TYR A 58 -5.66 8.16 9.04
CA TYR A 58 -5.66 6.78 9.52
C TYR A 58 -4.34 6.44 10.20
N THR A 59 -3.21 6.85 9.61
CA THR A 59 -1.89 6.57 10.21
C THR A 59 -1.58 7.40 11.46
N THR A 60 -2.43 8.36 11.79
CA THR A 60 -2.32 9.21 12.99
C THR A 60 -3.22 8.73 14.13
N LYS A 61 -4.03 7.68 13.92
CA LYS A 61 -4.90 7.10 14.94
C LYS A 61 -4.14 6.19 15.90
N ARG A 62 -4.62 6.10 17.15
CA ARG A 62 -4.04 5.20 18.17
C ARG A 62 -4.20 3.74 17.78
N GLU A 63 -5.29 3.39 17.10
CA GLU A 63 -5.55 2.04 16.59
C GLU A 63 -4.44 1.59 15.63
N PHE A 64 -3.96 2.53 14.80
CA PHE A 64 -2.82 2.29 13.91
C PHE A 64 -1.50 2.22 14.67
N PHE A 65 -1.18 3.24 15.48
CA PHE A 65 0.08 3.32 16.21
C PHE A 65 -0.16 3.29 17.72
N ASP A 66 0.16 2.15 18.34
CA ASP A 66 -0.03 1.94 19.79
C ASP A 66 1.25 1.41 20.47
N PRO A 67 2.02 2.30 21.14
CA PRO A 67 3.17 1.90 21.93
C PRO A 67 2.84 0.99 23.12
N LEU A 68 1.67 1.13 23.73
CA LEU A 68 1.26 0.30 24.88
C LEU A 68 0.95 -1.13 24.43
N ARG A 69 0.34 -1.29 23.25
CA ARG A 69 0.14 -2.61 22.61
C ARG A 69 1.48 -3.30 22.35
N PHE A 70 2.49 -2.55 21.90
CA PHE A 70 3.82 -3.10 21.65
C PHE A 70 4.52 -3.61 22.93
N VAL A 71 4.44 -2.85 24.02
CA VAL A 71 5.01 -3.26 25.33
C VAL A 71 4.33 -4.53 25.86
N ARG A 72 3.04 -4.75 25.54
CA ARG A 72 2.28 -5.96 25.88
C ARG A 72 2.54 -7.15 24.93
N GLY A 73 3.50 -7.03 24.02
CA GLY A 73 3.89 -8.09 23.09
C GLY A 73 3.18 -8.08 21.73
N GLY A 74 2.28 -7.12 21.48
CA GLY A 74 1.58 -6.95 20.20
C GLY A 74 2.38 -6.15 19.16
N ASN A 75 1.74 -5.83 18.03
CA ASN A 75 2.34 -5.01 16.97
C ASN A 75 2.38 -3.52 17.35
N LEU A 76 3.44 -2.80 16.97
CA LEU A 76 3.45 -1.34 17.15
C LEU A 76 2.52 -0.68 16.13
N ILE A 77 2.60 -1.15 14.88
CA ILE A 77 1.80 -0.69 13.76
C ILE A 77 0.73 -1.74 13.45
N ASP A 78 -0.53 -1.32 13.38
CA ASP A 78 -1.65 -2.19 13.00
C ASP A 78 -1.99 -2.03 11.52
N LEU A 79 -1.34 -2.84 10.69
CA LEU A 79 -1.61 -2.87 9.26
C LEU A 79 -2.92 -3.60 8.94
N ASP A 80 -3.36 -4.52 9.80
CA ASP A 80 -4.63 -5.21 9.64
C ASP A 80 -5.78 -4.22 9.79
N TRP A 81 -5.79 -3.47 10.90
CA TRP A 81 -6.74 -2.40 11.13
C TRP A 81 -6.72 -1.34 10.02
N LEU A 82 -5.54 -0.91 9.57
CA LEU A 82 -5.43 0.09 8.51
C LEU A 82 -6.12 -0.38 7.22
N VAL A 83 -5.82 -1.60 6.80
CA VAL A 83 -6.35 -2.19 5.57
C VAL A 83 -7.85 -2.41 5.69
N GLU A 84 -8.34 -2.94 6.81
CA GLU A 84 -9.77 -3.17 7.05
C GLU A 84 -10.57 -1.86 7.11
N ALA A 85 -10.08 -0.88 7.87
CA ALA A 85 -10.75 0.41 8.04
C ALA A 85 -10.82 1.17 6.71
N THR A 86 -9.74 1.16 5.93
CA THR A 86 -9.73 1.80 4.61
C THR A 86 -10.58 1.04 3.60
N ALA A 87 -10.53 -0.29 3.55
CA ALA A 87 -11.38 -1.09 2.65
C ALA A 87 -12.88 -0.91 2.93
N SER A 88 -13.26 -0.76 4.20
CA SER A 88 -14.66 -0.54 4.59
C SER A 88 -15.15 0.88 4.30
N GLN A 89 -14.36 1.91 4.65
CA GLN A 89 -14.82 3.30 4.59
C GLN A 89 -14.51 3.99 3.26
N MET A 90 -13.45 3.54 2.59
CA MET A 90 -12.90 4.12 1.37
C MET A 90 -12.34 2.99 0.50
N PRO A 91 -13.19 2.13 -0.08
CA PRO A 91 -12.71 1.04 -0.92
C PRO A 91 -11.90 1.57 -2.11
N LEU A 92 -10.83 0.86 -2.46
CA LEU A 92 -10.08 1.13 -3.68
C LEU A 92 -10.93 0.77 -4.90
N GLN A 93 -10.92 1.63 -5.91
CA GLN A 93 -11.64 1.43 -7.17
C GLN A 93 -10.81 0.53 -8.11
N MET A 94 -10.61 -0.72 -7.70
CA MET A 94 -9.72 -1.67 -8.40
C MET A 94 -10.19 -1.99 -9.83
N ASP A 95 -11.48 -1.83 -10.14
CA ASP A 95 -12.01 -1.89 -11.51
C ASP A 95 -11.40 -0.84 -12.44
N THR A 96 -11.08 0.35 -11.92
CA THR A 96 -10.38 1.38 -12.69
C THR A 96 -8.96 0.94 -13.03
N ALA A 97 -8.25 0.35 -12.08
CA ALA A 97 -6.92 -0.17 -12.30
C ALA A 97 -6.91 -1.36 -13.28
N ALA A 98 -7.92 -2.24 -13.22
CA ALA A 98 -8.05 -3.37 -14.15
C ALA A 98 -8.05 -2.93 -15.62
N ARG A 99 -8.77 -1.84 -15.95
CA ARG A 99 -8.76 -1.27 -17.31
C ARG A 99 -7.39 -0.79 -17.77
N LEU A 100 -6.57 -0.27 -16.86
CA LEU A 100 -5.18 0.10 -17.17
C LEU A 100 -4.36 -1.15 -17.49
N PHE A 101 -4.57 -2.25 -16.75
CA PHE A 101 -3.87 -3.51 -16.98
C PHE A 101 -4.29 -4.16 -18.31
N ASP A 102 -5.58 -4.11 -18.65
CA ASP A 102 -6.08 -4.59 -19.94
C ASP A 102 -5.49 -3.80 -21.12
N SER A 103 -5.13 -2.53 -20.90
CA SER A 103 -4.43 -1.70 -21.89
C SER A 103 -2.91 -1.94 -21.98
N GLY A 104 -2.37 -2.91 -21.25
CA GLY A 104 -0.96 -3.30 -21.29
C GLY A 104 -0.07 -2.68 -20.20
N LYS A 105 -0.65 -1.94 -19.24
CA LYS A 105 0.12 -1.36 -18.12
C LYS A 105 0.32 -2.38 -17.01
N SER A 106 1.43 -2.28 -16.28
CA SER A 106 1.80 -3.23 -15.23
C SER A 106 2.08 -2.54 -13.90
N PHE A 107 1.60 -3.13 -12.80
CA PHE A 107 1.90 -2.66 -11.44
C PHE A 107 2.48 -3.80 -10.60
N TYR A 108 3.65 -3.56 -10.01
CA TYR A 108 4.28 -4.47 -9.06
C TYR A 108 4.45 -3.83 -7.70
N MET A 109 4.10 -4.59 -6.67
CA MET A 109 4.42 -4.28 -5.28
C MET A 109 5.55 -5.17 -4.80
N CYS A 110 6.57 -4.61 -4.17
CA CYS A 110 7.68 -5.37 -3.61
C CYS A 110 7.42 -5.72 -2.14
N ALA A 111 7.68 -6.96 -1.74
CA ALA A 111 7.80 -7.36 -0.33
C ALA A 111 8.91 -8.39 -0.17
N CYS A 112 9.55 -8.43 1.01
CA CYS A 112 10.59 -9.40 1.30
C CYS A 112 10.02 -10.59 2.08
N ARG A 113 10.50 -11.79 1.75
CA ARG A 113 10.21 -13.01 2.50
C ARG A 113 10.89 -12.99 3.87
N GLN A 114 10.23 -13.54 4.87
CA GLN A 114 10.71 -13.51 6.25
C GLN A 114 11.78 -14.58 6.53
N ASP A 115 11.78 -15.67 5.78
CA ASP A 115 12.64 -16.84 5.99
C ASP A 115 14.00 -16.73 5.29
N ASP A 116 14.04 -16.19 4.07
CA ASP A 116 15.26 -16.08 3.25
C ASP A 116 15.62 -14.63 2.85
N TYR A 117 14.81 -13.65 3.25
CA TYR A 117 14.98 -12.23 2.93
C TYR A 117 14.96 -11.89 1.43
N ALA A 118 14.56 -12.84 0.57
CA ALA A 118 14.49 -12.62 -0.86
C ALA A 118 13.36 -11.62 -1.21
N PRO A 119 13.59 -10.70 -2.17
CA PRO A 119 12.57 -9.80 -2.65
C PRO A 119 11.61 -10.54 -3.61
N ASN A 120 10.32 -10.35 -3.41
CA ASN A 120 9.28 -10.79 -4.32
C ASN A 120 8.52 -9.58 -4.87
N TYR A 121 8.19 -9.65 -6.16
CA TYR A 121 7.41 -8.64 -6.86
C TYR A 121 6.04 -9.24 -7.21
N PHE A 122 4.99 -8.65 -6.66
CA PHE A 122 3.63 -9.16 -6.78
C PHE A 122 2.82 -8.29 -7.73
N LEU A 123 2.16 -8.91 -8.71
CA LEU A 123 1.08 -8.27 -9.46
C LEU A 123 -0.20 -8.34 -8.62
N PRO A 124 -0.83 -7.19 -8.32
CA PRO A 124 -2.04 -7.19 -7.53
C PRO A 124 -3.26 -7.55 -8.39
N THR A 125 -4.02 -8.53 -7.92
CA THR A 125 -5.38 -8.84 -8.36
C THR A 125 -6.38 -8.26 -7.37
N LYS A 126 -7.66 -8.17 -7.74
CA LYS A 126 -8.69 -7.71 -6.80
C LYS A 126 -8.73 -8.53 -5.50
N GLN A 127 -8.39 -9.82 -5.59
CA GLN A 127 -8.44 -10.76 -4.48
C GLN A 127 -7.26 -10.61 -3.53
N ASN A 128 -6.05 -10.30 -4.04
CA ASN A 128 -4.84 -10.25 -3.24
C ASN A 128 -4.34 -8.83 -2.94
N TRP A 129 -4.91 -7.78 -3.57
CA TRP A 129 -4.38 -6.41 -3.54
C TRP A 129 -4.06 -5.92 -2.13
N LEU A 130 -5.00 -6.11 -1.21
CA LEU A 130 -4.90 -5.65 0.17
C LEU A 130 -3.88 -6.46 0.97
N ASP A 131 -3.79 -7.77 0.72
CA ASP A 131 -2.79 -8.64 1.33
C ASP A 131 -1.38 -8.27 0.86
N VAL A 132 -1.23 -7.92 -0.43
CA VAL A 132 0.06 -7.48 -0.99
C VAL A 132 0.45 -6.10 -0.46
N ILE A 133 -0.48 -5.15 -0.31
CA ILE A 133 -0.23 -3.87 0.37
C ILE A 133 0.27 -4.12 1.81
N ARG A 134 -0.39 -5.03 2.53
CA ARG A 134 -0.03 -5.39 3.90
C ARG A 134 1.37 -5.99 3.95
N ALA A 135 1.67 -6.96 3.10
CA ALA A 135 2.99 -7.60 3.01
C ALA A 135 4.10 -6.59 2.67
N SER A 136 3.85 -5.70 1.70
CA SER A 136 4.79 -4.66 1.28
C SER A 136 5.05 -3.61 2.37
N SER A 137 4.13 -3.46 3.33
CA SER A 137 4.21 -2.47 4.41
C SER A 137 4.65 -3.06 5.75
N ALA A 138 4.75 -4.38 5.86
CA ALA A 138 5.13 -5.08 7.08
C ALA A 138 6.62 -4.85 7.38
N ILE A 139 6.90 -4.08 8.43
CA ILE A 139 8.28 -3.83 8.87
C ILE A 139 8.62 -4.85 9.97
N PRO A 140 9.67 -5.70 9.78
CA PRO A 140 10.13 -6.63 10.80
C PRO A 140 10.37 -5.92 12.13
N GLY A 141 9.87 -6.50 13.22
CA GLY A 141 9.97 -5.93 14.57
C GLY A 141 8.83 -4.98 14.96
N PHE A 142 8.27 -4.20 14.02
CA PHE A 142 7.09 -3.35 14.26
C PHE A 142 5.76 -4.04 13.93
N TYR A 143 5.80 -5.02 13.03
CA TYR A 143 4.71 -5.94 12.71
C TYR A 143 5.25 -7.37 12.78
N ARG A 144 4.99 -8.06 13.90
CA ARG A 144 5.62 -9.34 14.27
C ARG A 144 4.94 -10.55 13.65
N SER A 145 3.67 -10.43 13.28
CA SER A 145 2.84 -11.53 12.79
C SER A 145 3.25 -12.06 11.41
N GLY A 146 3.96 -11.25 10.61
CA GLY A 146 4.21 -11.54 9.19
C GLY A 146 2.91 -11.61 8.37
N VAL A 147 3.03 -11.82 7.05
CA VAL A 147 1.87 -12.01 6.16
C VAL A 147 2.00 -13.34 5.44
N SER A 148 1.16 -14.31 5.77
CA SER A 148 1.31 -15.71 5.34
C SER A 148 0.84 -16.02 3.90
N ARG A 149 0.14 -15.08 3.24
CA ARG A 149 -0.63 -15.35 2.01
C ARG A 149 -0.12 -14.69 0.72
N ALA A 150 0.97 -13.93 0.75
CA ALA A 150 1.55 -13.40 -0.48
C ALA A 150 2.39 -14.48 -1.18
N ARG A 151 1.74 -15.47 -1.82
CA ARG A 151 2.42 -16.40 -2.73
C ARG A 151 2.48 -15.78 -4.13
N SER A 152 3.68 -15.73 -4.70
CA SER A 152 3.84 -15.50 -6.14
C SER A 152 3.29 -16.72 -6.85
N THR A 153 2.27 -16.51 -7.67
CA THR A 153 1.95 -17.41 -8.78
C THR A 153 2.75 -16.99 -10.00
#